data_AF-A0A7S1CZN0-F1
#
_entry.id   AF-A0A7S1CZN0-F1
#
_cell.length_a   1.000
_cell.length_b   1.000
_cell.length_c   1.000
_cell.angle_alpha   90.00
_cell.angle_beta   90.00
_cell.angle_gamma   90.00
#
_symmetry.space_group_name_H-M   'P 1'
#
loop_
_entity.id
_entity.type
_entity.pdbx_description
1 polymer ?
#
loop_
_entity_poly.entity_id
_entity_poly.type
_entity_poly.pdbx_seq_one_letter_code
_entity_poly.pdbx_strand_id
1 'polypeptide(L)'
;AAQDPWIMGGTVRENIVMGLDWDADWYQQVVDACGLDVDFKQFRSGDMTIVGDRGVQCSGGQRSRIGLARALYRDADVVVCDDPLSAVDAKVGRLIFNDAIMKLNVQRGKCVILATHQHQYIGDHRCVFVSDGKIRCIGSYSQCVAASGGKLSPRAPDTSVDNLSNNNEKKEDAETKGLGGGFDRAGKEDGQEMNVQGLVRLETFVKYSKAMGGVWIGVALLVLYAATQAPVLVTIAFLGRWSERSPEDQKSADIIGLVVGLGSLVLTLSLIRTIASFRLT
;
A
#
# COMPACT_ATOMS: atom_id res chain seq x y z
N ALA A 1 3.46 -11.78 -17.62
CA ALA A 1 3.70 -11.02 -16.38
C ALA A 1 3.02 -11.72 -15.22
N ALA A 2 3.73 -12.05 -14.15
CA ALA A 2 3.19 -12.73 -12.97
C ALA A 2 2.96 -11.73 -11.82
N GLN A 3 2.05 -12.05 -10.88
CA GLN A 3 1.72 -11.18 -9.74
C GLN A 3 2.95 -10.92 -8.83
N ASP A 4 3.75 -11.97 -8.58
CA ASP A 4 5.06 -11.86 -7.94
C ASP A 4 6.14 -12.33 -8.92
N PRO A 5 6.74 -11.41 -9.71
CA PRO A 5 7.70 -11.79 -10.72
C PRO A 5 9.01 -12.21 -10.08
N TRP A 6 9.51 -13.37 -10.49
CA TRP A 6 10.84 -13.82 -10.11
C TRP A 6 11.91 -12.93 -10.77
N ILE A 7 12.76 -12.31 -9.97
CA ILE A 7 13.87 -11.47 -10.42
C ILE A 7 15.19 -12.23 -10.23
N MET A 8 15.97 -12.31 -11.32
CA MET A 8 17.28 -12.96 -11.33
C MET A 8 18.34 -12.04 -10.73
N GLY A 9 19.37 -12.62 -10.13
CA GLY A 9 20.58 -11.89 -9.76
C GLY A 9 21.22 -11.27 -11.01
N GLY A 10 21.53 -9.99 -10.94
CA GLY A 10 22.04 -9.21 -12.07
C GLY A 10 21.51 -7.77 -12.06
N THR A 11 21.62 -7.10 -13.19
CA THR A 11 21.12 -5.75 -13.41
C THR A 11 19.64 -5.73 -13.79
N VAL A 12 19.00 -4.56 -13.70
CA VAL A 12 17.61 -4.38 -14.18
C VAL A 12 17.52 -4.66 -15.67
N ARG A 13 18.48 -4.14 -16.46
CA ARG A 13 18.54 -4.35 -17.91
C ARG A 13 18.61 -5.84 -18.28
N GLU A 14 19.51 -6.59 -17.65
CA GLU A 14 19.63 -8.04 -17.87
C GLU A 14 18.34 -8.77 -17.53
N ASN A 15 17.64 -8.34 -16.47
CA ASN A 15 16.36 -8.89 -16.10
C ASN A 15 15.25 -8.61 -17.12
N ILE A 16 15.27 -7.46 -17.80
CA ILE A 16 14.29 -7.11 -18.84
C ILE A 16 14.60 -7.87 -20.14
N VAL A 17 15.85 -7.85 -20.59
CA VAL A 17 16.28 -8.46 -21.86
C VAL A 17 16.27 -9.99 -21.79
N MET A 18 16.65 -10.57 -20.65
CA MET A 18 16.60 -12.01 -20.36
C MET A 18 17.23 -12.90 -21.45
N GLY A 19 18.38 -12.49 -21.98
CA GLY A 19 19.15 -13.25 -22.97
C GLY A 19 18.63 -13.16 -24.42
N LEU A 20 17.67 -12.29 -24.69
CA LEU A 20 17.26 -11.93 -26.05
C LEU A 20 18.25 -10.95 -26.68
N ASP A 21 18.15 -10.79 -28.01
CA ASP A 21 18.96 -9.83 -28.75
C ASP A 21 18.70 -8.40 -28.25
N TRP A 22 19.75 -7.59 -28.26
CA TRP A 22 19.68 -6.21 -27.81
C TRP A 22 19.10 -5.31 -28.92
N ASP A 23 17.94 -4.73 -28.64
CA ASP A 23 17.28 -3.71 -29.46
C ASP A 23 17.05 -2.48 -28.59
N ALA A 24 17.85 -1.43 -28.81
CA ALA A 24 17.81 -0.23 -28.00
C ALA A 24 16.50 0.55 -28.15
N ASP A 25 15.95 0.61 -29.37
CA ASP A 25 14.73 1.37 -29.66
C ASP A 25 13.51 0.67 -29.07
N TRP A 26 13.46 -0.66 -29.19
CA TRP A 26 12.41 -1.47 -28.58
C TRP A 26 12.51 -1.45 -27.05
N TYR A 27 13.71 -1.59 -26.51
CA TYR A 27 13.94 -1.53 -25.07
C TYR A 27 13.43 -0.22 -24.47
N GLN A 28 13.75 0.92 -25.09
CA GLN A 28 13.33 2.23 -24.61
C GLN A 28 11.79 2.36 -24.64
N GLN A 29 11.14 1.93 -25.73
CA GLN A 29 9.67 1.93 -25.80
C GLN A 29 9.02 1.10 -24.69
N VAL A 30 9.57 -0.08 -24.40
CA VAL A 30 9.05 -0.96 -23.34
C VAL A 30 9.25 -0.35 -21.95
N VAL A 31 10.42 0.23 -21.68
CA VAL A 31 10.74 0.91 -20.41
C VAL A 31 9.80 2.09 -20.17
N ASP A 32 9.59 2.92 -21.19
CA ASP A 32 8.73 4.10 -21.10
C ASP A 32 7.27 3.69 -20.89
N ALA A 33 6.78 2.70 -21.63
CA ALA A 33 5.42 2.19 -21.49
C ALA A 33 5.15 1.53 -20.13
N CYS A 34 6.18 0.95 -19.50
CA CYS A 34 6.09 0.41 -18.14
C CYS A 34 6.28 1.47 -17.05
N GLY A 35 6.58 2.72 -17.40
CA GLY A 35 6.86 3.79 -16.45
C GLY A 35 8.08 3.52 -15.56
N LEU A 36 9.09 2.82 -16.10
CA LEU A 36 10.35 2.51 -15.41
C LEU A 36 11.36 3.67 -15.48
N ASP A 37 11.13 4.66 -16.35
CA ASP A 37 11.99 5.85 -16.50
C ASP A 37 12.14 6.61 -15.16
N VAL A 38 11.05 6.72 -14.40
CA VAL A 38 11.01 7.38 -13.09
C VAL A 38 11.79 6.56 -12.05
N ASP A 39 11.78 5.24 -12.14
CA ASP A 39 12.56 4.38 -11.25
C ASP A 39 14.05 4.45 -11.57
N PHE A 40 14.41 4.46 -12.86
CA PHE A 40 15.81 4.53 -13.28
C PHE A 40 16.48 5.83 -12.83
N LYS A 41 15.75 6.94 -12.79
CA LYS A 41 16.25 8.22 -12.24
C LYS A 41 16.55 8.14 -10.74
N GLN A 42 15.90 7.24 -10.00
CA GLN A 42 16.12 7.04 -8.57
C GLN A 42 17.22 6.02 -8.29
N PHE A 43 17.48 5.11 -9.22
CA PHE A 43 18.55 4.14 -9.09
C PHE A 43 19.93 4.79 -9.27
N ARG A 44 20.92 4.34 -8.50
CA ARG A 44 22.29 4.88 -8.53
C ARG A 44 22.96 4.78 -9.90
N SER A 45 22.65 3.72 -10.64
CA SER A 45 23.24 3.44 -11.95
C SER A 45 22.16 3.24 -13.03
N GLY A 46 20.97 3.82 -12.85
CA GLY A 46 19.86 3.62 -13.77
C GLY A 46 19.51 2.14 -13.95
N ASP A 47 19.36 1.71 -15.19
CA ASP A 47 19.03 0.33 -15.55
C ASP A 47 20.19 -0.68 -15.37
N MET A 48 21.42 -0.19 -15.21
CA MET A 48 22.59 -1.01 -14.85
C MET A 48 22.68 -1.28 -13.34
N THR A 49 21.70 -0.84 -12.57
CA THR A 49 21.67 -1.08 -11.13
C THR A 49 21.45 -2.55 -10.83
N ILE A 50 22.28 -3.08 -9.93
CA ILE A 50 22.18 -4.46 -9.46
C ILE A 50 20.96 -4.57 -8.54
N VAL A 51 20.11 -5.56 -8.82
CA VAL A 51 18.82 -5.75 -8.12
C VAL A 51 18.96 -6.77 -6.97
N GLY A 52 20.03 -7.57 -7.00
CA GLY A 52 20.31 -8.65 -6.06
C GLY A 52 19.41 -9.88 -6.27
N ASP A 53 19.77 -11.01 -5.68
CA ASP A 53 18.98 -12.25 -5.79
C ASP A 53 17.56 -12.05 -5.28
N ARG A 54 16.56 -12.50 -6.06
CA ARG A 54 15.12 -12.31 -5.80
C ARG A 54 14.67 -10.84 -5.71
N GLY A 55 15.51 -9.91 -6.15
CA GLY A 55 15.20 -8.49 -6.20
C GLY A 55 14.98 -7.82 -4.85
N VAL A 56 15.77 -8.22 -3.84
CA VAL A 56 15.75 -7.64 -2.49
C VAL A 56 15.92 -6.11 -2.48
N GLN A 57 16.58 -5.55 -3.50
CA GLN A 57 16.85 -4.11 -3.57
C GLN A 57 15.74 -3.29 -4.27
N CYS A 58 14.67 -3.93 -4.76
CA CYS A 58 13.57 -3.26 -5.45
C CYS A 58 12.26 -3.30 -4.64
N SER A 59 11.43 -2.26 -4.79
CA SER A 59 10.08 -2.26 -4.22
C SER A 59 9.16 -3.29 -4.92
N GLY A 60 8.03 -3.64 -4.31
CA GLY A 60 7.04 -4.54 -4.92
C GLY A 60 6.56 -4.07 -6.29
N GLY A 61 6.20 -2.79 -6.42
CA GLY A 61 5.78 -2.18 -7.67
C GLY A 61 6.90 -2.14 -8.73
N GLN A 62 8.15 -1.90 -8.31
CA GLN A 62 9.31 -1.96 -9.22
C GLN A 62 9.53 -3.37 -9.77
N ARG A 63 9.49 -4.38 -8.89
CA ARG A 63 9.60 -5.78 -9.33
C ARG A 63 8.49 -6.15 -10.31
N SER A 64 7.23 -5.75 -10.02
CA SER A 64 6.10 -5.94 -10.93
C SER A 64 6.36 -5.32 -12.31
N ARG A 65 6.78 -4.05 -12.35
CA ARG A 65 7.08 -3.34 -13.60
C ARG A 65 8.24 -3.95 -14.39
N ILE A 66 9.31 -4.39 -13.71
CA ILE A 66 10.42 -5.12 -14.36
C ILE A 66 9.91 -6.44 -14.96
N GLY A 67 9.07 -7.17 -14.23
CA GLY A 67 8.45 -8.41 -14.72
C GLY A 67 7.50 -8.20 -15.90
N LEU A 68 6.77 -7.07 -15.92
CA LEU A 68 5.95 -6.66 -17.04
C LEU A 68 6.81 -6.28 -18.26
N ALA A 69 7.81 -5.41 -18.06
CA ALA A 69 8.74 -5.00 -19.10
C ALA A 69 9.43 -6.21 -19.76
N ARG A 70 9.87 -7.18 -18.97
CA ARG A 70 10.42 -8.46 -19.48
C ARG A 70 9.43 -9.22 -20.37
N ALA A 71 8.15 -9.27 -19.97
CA ALA A 71 7.13 -9.96 -20.76
C ALA A 71 6.86 -9.23 -22.09
N LEU A 72 6.92 -7.90 -22.09
CA LEU A 72 6.74 -7.07 -23.28
C LEU A 72 7.93 -7.13 -24.22
N TYR A 73 9.15 -7.07 -23.68
CA TYR A 73 10.38 -7.06 -24.48
C TYR A 73 10.50 -8.31 -25.36
N ARG A 74 9.97 -9.45 -24.88
CA ARG A 74 9.91 -10.71 -25.64
C ARG A 74 9.02 -10.67 -26.89
N ASP A 75 8.14 -9.68 -27.03
CA ASP A 75 7.23 -9.46 -28.17
C ASP A 75 6.43 -10.71 -28.62
N ALA A 76 5.98 -11.53 -27.66
CA ALA A 76 5.23 -12.76 -27.94
C ALA A 76 3.81 -12.48 -28.45
N ASP A 77 3.27 -13.36 -29.30
CA ASP A 77 1.91 -13.22 -29.86
C ASP A 77 0.78 -13.34 -28.83
N VAL A 78 1.06 -14.03 -27.72
CA VAL A 78 0.16 -14.18 -26.58
C VAL A 78 0.88 -13.76 -25.31
N VAL A 79 0.31 -12.77 -24.62
CA VAL A 79 0.82 -12.25 -23.35
C VAL A 79 -0.19 -12.58 -22.25
N VAL A 80 0.25 -13.36 -21.27
CA VAL A 80 -0.54 -13.68 -20.08
C VAL A 80 -0.08 -12.79 -18.93
N CYS A 81 -1.03 -12.06 -18.36
CA CYS A 81 -0.84 -11.09 -17.30
C CYS A 81 -1.66 -11.52 -16.08
N ASP A 82 -0.98 -11.93 -15.02
CA ASP A 82 -1.58 -12.30 -13.74
C ASP A 82 -1.44 -11.14 -12.76
N ASP A 83 -2.50 -10.36 -12.62
CA ASP A 83 -2.65 -9.16 -11.79
C ASP A 83 -1.43 -8.21 -11.75
N PRO A 84 -0.89 -7.78 -12.92
CA PRO A 84 0.37 -7.03 -12.99
C PRO A 84 0.31 -5.61 -12.41
N LEU A 85 -0.90 -5.06 -12.20
CA LEU A 85 -1.13 -3.69 -11.73
C LEU A 85 -1.51 -3.61 -10.24
N SER A 86 -1.51 -4.74 -9.53
CA SER A 86 -1.92 -4.82 -8.12
C SER A 86 -1.00 -4.09 -7.14
N ALA A 87 0.30 -4.09 -7.43
CA ALA A 87 1.33 -3.49 -6.58
C ALA A 87 1.67 -2.03 -6.96
N VAL A 88 0.86 -1.40 -7.82
CA VAL A 88 1.13 -0.09 -8.41
C VAL A 88 0.01 0.87 -8.06
N ASP A 89 0.35 2.14 -7.78
CA ASP A 89 -0.62 3.21 -7.56
C ASP A 89 -1.59 3.36 -8.75
N ALA A 90 -2.84 3.74 -8.48
CA ALA A 90 -3.90 3.81 -9.48
C ALA A 90 -3.56 4.74 -10.67
N LYS A 91 -2.86 5.86 -10.44
CA LYS A 91 -2.47 6.79 -11.50
C LYS A 91 -1.44 6.16 -12.44
N VAL A 92 -0.39 5.56 -11.86
CA VAL A 92 0.66 4.87 -12.62
C VAL A 92 0.10 3.63 -13.31
N GLY A 93 -0.78 2.88 -12.63
CA GLY A 93 -1.44 1.70 -13.19
C GLY A 93 -2.26 2.01 -14.44
N ARG A 94 -2.95 3.16 -14.49
CA ARG A 94 -3.67 3.61 -15.71
C ARG A 94 -2.72 3.92 -16.87
N LEU A 95 -1.59 4.57 -16.58
CA LEU A 95 -0.58 4.86 -17.60
C LEU A 95 -0.01 3.56 -18.20
N ILE A 96 0.41 2.64 -17.33
CA ILE A 96 0.93 1.33 -17.75
C ILE A 96 -0.11 0.53 -18.53
N PHE A 97 -1.38 0.57 -18.09
CA PHE A 97 -2.44 -0.12 -18.80
C PHE A 97 -2.62 0.42 -20.23
N ASN A 98 -2.66 1.75 -20.39
CA ASN A 98 -2.84 2.38 -21.70
C ASN A 98 -1.62 2.20 -22.61
N ASP A 99 -0.41 2.43 -22.10
CA ASP A 99 0.79 2.43 -22.92
C ASP A 99 1.35 1.02 -23.12
N ALA A 100 1.51 0.24 -22.04
CA ALA A 100 2.10 -1.09 -22.12
C ALA A 100 1.10 -2.16 -22.60
N ILE A 101 -0.09 -2.23 -21.98
CA ILE A 101 -1.05 -3.28 -22.30
C ILE A 101 -1.82 -2.97 -23.58
N MET A 102 -2.36 -1.75 -23.73
CA MET A 102 -3.14 -1.41 -24.92
C MET A 102 -2.27 -1.08 -26.12
N LYS A 103 -1.44 -0.04 -26.03
CA LYS A 103 -0.69 0.48 -27.18
C LYS A 103 0.39 -0.48 -27.68
N LEU A 104 1.21 -1.05 -26.80
CA LEU A 104 2.30 -1.95 -27.21
C LEU A 104 1.88 -3.41 -27.48
N ASN A 105 0.66 -3.83 -27.13
CA ASN A 105 0.18 -5.19 -27.45
C ASN A 105 -1.11 -5.17 -28.25
N VAL A 106 -2.23 -4.77 -27.63
CA VAL A 106 -3.57 -4.91 -28.24
C VAL A 106 -3.65 -4.16 -29.57
N GLN A 107 -3.16 -2.92 -29.62
CA GLN A 107 -3.14 -2.11 -30.85
C GLN A 107 -2.14 -2.63 -31.90
N ARG A 108 -1.13 -3.41 -31.49
CA ARG A 108 -0.21 -4.14 -32.38
C ARG A 108 -0.75 -5.51 -32.82
N GLY A 109 -1.99 -5.84 -32.47
CA GLY A 109 -2.65 -7.09 -32.88
C GLY A 109 -2.27 -8.31 -32.04
N LYS A 110 -1.63 -8.12 -30.88
CA LYS A 110 -1.23 -9.20 -29.97
C LYS A 110 -2.41 -9.62 -29.08
N CYS A 111 -2.45 -10.89 -28.69
CA CYS A 111 -3.45 -11.40 -27.76
C CYS A 111 -3.01 -11.16 -26.32
N VAL A 112 -3.83 -10.48 -25.52
CA VAL A 112 -3.56 -10.27 -24.08
C VAL A 112 -4.63 -10.95 -23.25
N ILE A 113 -4.20 -11.83 -22.34
CA ILE A 113 -5.03 -12.42 -21.30
C ILE A 113 -4.67 -11.75 -19.98
N LEU A 114 -5.57 -10.92 -19.46
CA LEU A 114 -5.39 -10.21 -18.20
C LEU A 114 -6.31 -10.80 -17.13
N ALA A 115 -5.71 -11.43 -16.12
CA ALA A 115 -6.38 -11.72 -14.87
C ALA A 115 -6.21 -10.53 -13.93
N THR A 116 -7.30 -9.98 -13.40
CA THR A 116 -7.23 -8.87 -12.45
C THR A 116 -8.48 -8.83 -11.56
N HIS A 117 -8.30 -8.30 -10.35
CA HIS A 117 -9.39 -7.91 -9.47
C HIS A 117 -9.87 -6.47 -9.72
N GLN A 118 -9.09 -5.68 -10.48
CA GLN A 118 -9.38 -4.27 -10.76
C GLN A 118 -10.25 -4.12 -12.01
N HIS A 119 -11.56 -4.09 -11.77
CA HIS A 119 -12.58 -3.98 -12.82
C HIS A 119 -12.52 -2.71 -13.69
N GLN A 120 -11.83 -1.65 -13.25
CA GLN A 120 -11.63 -0.42 -14.02
C GLN A 120 -10.90 -0.63 -15.37
N TYR A 121 -10.11 -1.71 -15.49
CA TYR A 121 -9.31 -1.99 -16.69
C TYR A 121 -10.01 -2.89 -17.71
N ILE A 122 -11.22 -3.37 -17.41
CA ILE A 122 -11.90 -4.33 -18.28
C ILE A 122 -12.38 -3.68 -19.59
N GLY A 123 -12.69 -2.38 -19.57
CA GLY A 123 -13.12 -1.65 -20.76
C GLY A 123 -14.32 -2.30 -21.45
N ASP A 124 -14.26 -2.33 -22.79
CA ASP A 124 -15.23 -3.01 -23.65
C ASP A 124 -14.75 -4.40 -24.11
N HIS A 125 -13.73 -4.96 -23.43
CA HIS A 125 -13.15 -6.23 -23.82
C HIS A 125 -14.00 -7.41 -23.37
N ARG A 126 -13.78 -8.56 -24.04
CA ARG A 126 -14.43 -9.81 -23.66
C ARG A 126 -13.95 -10.27 -22.28
N CYS A 127 -14.90 -10.54 -21.41
CA CYS A 127 -14.70 -10.91 -20.02
C CYS A 127 -15.00 -12.39 -19.80
N VAL A 128 -14.27 -12.99 -18.86
CA VAL A 128 -14.60 -14.30 -18.30
C VAL A 128 -14.70 -14.14 -16.79
N PHE A 129 -15.91 -14.28 -16.25
CA PHE A 129 -16.12 -14.21 -14.81
C PHE A 129 -16.05 -15.61 -14.20
N VAL A 130 -15.10 -15.80 -13.28
CA VAL A 130 -14.88 -17.04 -12.55
C VAL A 130 -15.25 -16.84 -11.09
N SER A 131 -16.08 -17.73 -10.54
CA SER A 131 -16.44 -17.77 -9.12
C SER A 131 -16.52 -19.22 -8.66
N ASP A 132 -15.99 -19.51 -7.47
CA ASP A 132 -16.06 -20.84 -6.85
C ASP A 132 -15.44 -21.93 -7.75
N GLY A 133 -14.34 -21.60 -8.43
CA GLY A 133 -13.65 -22.50 -9.37
C GLY A 133 -14.41 -22.80 -10.67
N LYS A 134 -15.54 -22.14 -10.93
CA LYS A 134 -16.37 -22.34 -12.12
C LYS A 134 -16.50 -21.05 -12.93
N ILE A 135 -16.54 -21.19 -14.25
CA ILE A 135 -16.87 -20.08 -15.14
C ILE A 135 -18.38 -19.81 -15.00
N ARG A 136 -18.72 -18.60 -14.54
CA ARG A 136 -20.10 -18.15 -14.34
C ARG A 136 -20.62 -17.37 -15.54
N CYS A 137 -19.75 -16.63 -16.23
CA CYS A 137 -20.12 -15.83 -17.39
C CYS A 137 -18.95 -15.69 -18.36
N ILE A 138 -19.26 -15.65 -19.66
CA ILE A 138 -18.34 -15.30 -20.73
C ILE A 138 -19.09 -14.31 -21.63
N GLY A 139 -18.56 -13.10 -21.81
CA GLY A 139 -19.28 -12.08 -22.57
C GLY A 139 -18.75 -10.68 -22.33
N SER A 140 -19.62 -9.68 -22.46
CA SER A 140 -19.29 -8.31 -22.08
C SER A 140 -19.22 -8.15 -20.55
N TYR A 141 -18.61 -7.05 -20.09
CA TYR A 141 -18.58 -6.72 -18.66
C TYR A 141 -20.01 -6.58 -18.08
N SER A 142 -20.92 -5.95 -18.82
CA SER A 142 -22.32 -5.80 -18.41
C SER A 142 -23.03 -7.15 -18.20
N GLN A 143 -22.78 -8.13 -19.07
CA GLN A 143 -23.30 -9.50 -18.91
C GLN A 143 -22.70 -10.18 -17.68
N CYS A 144 -21.40 -9.99 -17.44
CA CYS A 144 -20.73 -10.54 -16.25
C CYS A 144 -21.25 -9.93 -14.95
N VAL A 145 -21.52 -8.62 -14.92
CA VAL A 145 -22.10 -7.92 -13.77
C VAL A 145 -23.48 -8.48 -13.45
N ALA A 146 -24.35 -8.66 -14.45
CA ALA A 146 -25.67 -9.27 -14.27
C ALA A 146 -25.58 -10.71 -13.73
N ALA A 147 -24.64 -11.50 -14.22
CA ALA A 147 -24.41 -12.87 -13.76
C ALA A 147 -23.72 -12.98 -12.38
N SER A 148 -23.13 -11.89 -11.88
CA SER A 148 -22.33 -11.89 -10.65
C SER A 148 -23.16 -11.92 -9.36
N GLY A 149 -24.47 -11.68 -9.43
CA GLY A 149 -25.34 -11.63 -8.26
C GLY A 149 -24.95 -10.54 -7.25
N GLY A 150 -24.35 -9.44 -7.71
CA GLY A 150 -23.92 -8.32 -6.87
C GLY A 150 -22.45 -8.38 -6.43
N LYS A 151 -21.68 -9.41 -6.82
CA LYS A 151 -20.23 -9.48 -6.55
C LYS A 151 -19.41 -8.50 -7.39
N LEU A 152 -19.91 -8.10 -8.56
CA LEU A 152 -19.32 -7.06 -9.40
C LEU A 152 -20.19 -5.81 -9.36
N SER A 153 -19.57 -4.65 -9.16
CA SER A 153 -20.25 -3.36 -9.23
C SER A 153 -20.38 -2.87 -10.69
N PRO A 154 -21.48 -2.21 -11.07
CA PRO A 154 -21.55 -1.48 -12.34
C PRO A 154 -20.43 -0.44 -12.43
N ARG A 155 -19.92 -0.19 -13.64
CA ARG A 155 -18.88 0.83 -13.86
C ARG A 155 -19.43 2.22 -13.48
N ALA A 156 -18.74 2.92 -12.59
CA ALA A 156 -18.96 4.36 -12.42
C ALA A 156 -18.35 5.07 -13.64
N PRO A 157 -19.02 6.08 -14.22
CA PRO A 157 -18.45 6.85 -15.33
C PRO A 157 -17.14 7.50 -14.89
N ASP A 158 -16.08 7.36 -15.71
CA ASP A 158 -14.75 7.90 -15.46
C ASP A 158 -14.76 9.45 -15.52
N THR A 159 -15.16 10.12 -14.45
CA THR A 159 -15.23 11.59 -14.39
C THR A 159 -13.94 12.25 -13.85
N SER A 160 -12.85 11.53 -13.67
CA SER A 160 -11.70 12.03 -12.90
C SER A 160 -10.45 12.46 -13.68
N VAL A 161 -10.37 12.32 -15.01
CA VAL A 161 -9.05 12.41 -15.69
C VAL A 161 -8.94 13.21 -16.98
N ASP A 162 -10.01 13.75 -17.57
CA ASP A 162 -9.89 14.62 -18.75
C ASP A 162 -9.24 16.00 -18.48
N ASN A 163 -8.93 16.34 -17.21
CA ASN A 163 -8.36 17.63 -16.84
C ASN A 163 -6.82 17.68 -16.79
N LEU A 164 -6.10 16.60 -17.08
CA LEU A 164 -4.63 16.56 -16.94
C LEU A 164 -3.84 16.60 -18.27
N SER A 165 -4.49 16.30 -19.40
CA SER A 165 -3.86 16.34 -20.73
C SER A 165 -3.79 17.74 -21.35
N ASN A 166 -4.58 18.71 -20.86
CA ASN A 166 -4.69 20.04 -21.48
C ASN A 166 -3.70 21.10 -20.95
N ASN A 167 -2.85 20.79 -19.98
CA ASN A 167 -1.97 21.79 -19.33
C ASN A 167 -0.52 21.82 -19.84
N ASN A 168 -0.14 20.97 -20.81
CA ASN A 168 1.25 20.88 -21.28
C ASN A 168 1.54 21.60 -22.61
N GLU A 169 0.58 22.29 -23.24
CA GLU A 169 0.80 22.94 -24.55
C GLU A 169 0.82 24.48 -24.55
N LYS A 170 0.90 25.16 -23.40
CA LYS A 170 1.08 26.62 -23.38
C LYS A 170 2.06 27.07 -22.31
N LYS A 171 3.33 27.16 -22.68
CA LYS A 171 4.29 28.22 -22.28
C LYS A 171 5.68 27.94 -22.86
N GLU A 172 5.83 28.21 -24.15
CA GLU A 172 7.07 28.77 -24.67
C GLU A 172 6.75 30.18 -25.20
N ASP A 173 7.76 31.05 -25.12
CA ASP A 173 7.83 32.46 -25.55
C ASP A 173 7.34 33.55 -24.57
N ALA A 174 8.28 34.13 -23.80
CA ALA A 174 8.69 35.55 -23.94
C ALA A 174 9.58 36.04 -22.75
N GLU A 175 10.82 36.39 -23.12
CA GLU A 175 11.68 37.51 -22.65
C GLU A 175 11.97 37.81 -21.16
N THR A 176 13.23 37.54 -20.81
CA THR A 176 14.25 38.40 -20.17
C THR A 176 13.84 39.77 -19.57
N LYS A 177 14.02 39.93 -18.24
CA LYS A 177 14.73 41.08 -17.61
C LYS A 177 14.91 40.92 -16.09
N GLY A 178 16.17 40.93 -15.65
CA GLY A 178 16.67 41.83 -14.60
C GLY A 178 16.40 41.54 -13.11
N LEU A 179 17.51 41.16 -12.44
CA LEU A 179 17.92 41.47 -11.05
C LEU A 179 17.14 40.89 -9.83
N GLY A 180 17.84 40.02 -9.11
CA GLY A 180 18.28 40.34 -7.74
C GLY A 180 17.50 39.72 -6.57
N GLY A 181 18.12 38.71 -5.94
CA GLY A 181 18.11 38.53 -4.48
C GLY A 181 17.04 37.61 -3.88
N GLY A 182 17.48 36.73 -2.97
CA GLY A 182 16.60 36.08 -1.98
C GLY A 182 16.47 34.57 -2.14
N PHE A 183 17.42 33.84 -1.58
CA PHE A 183 17.34 32.40 -1.37
C PHE A 183 16.39 32.14 -0.19
N ASP A 184 15.16 31.68 -0.44
CA ASP A 184 14.33 31.03 0.57
C ASP A 184 13.65 29.80 -0.04
N ARG A 185 14.22 28.63 0.29
CA ARG A 185 13.65 27.31 -0.03
C ARG A 185 12.51 27.00 0.94
N ALA A 186 11.27 27.25 0.51
CA ALA A 186 10.09 26.64 1.11
C ALA A 186 9.81 25.29 0.44
N GLY A 187 9.66 24.25 1.27
CA GLY A 187 9.74 22.83 0.90
C GLY A 187 8.70 22.35 -0.09
N LYS A 188 9.18 21.62 -1.10
CA LYS A 188 8.42 20.65 -1.89
C LYS A 188 8.35 19.37 -1.06
N GLU A 189 7.15 18.95 -0.66
CA GLU A 189 6.93 17.62 -0.09
C GLU A 189 7.13 16.58 -1.20
N ASP A 190 8.32 16.00 -1.26
CA ASP A 190 8.60 14.81 -2.07
C ASP A 190 7.93 13.59 -1.40
N GLY A 191 6.93 13.05 -2.08
CA GLY A 191 6.31 11.76 -1.81
C GLY A 191 7.27 10.61 -2.13
N GLN A 192 8.33 10.50 -1.34
CA GLN A 192 9.29 9.41 -1.44
C GLN A 192 8.80 8.25 -0.55
N GLU A 193 8.14 7.26 -1.15
CA GLU A 193 7.95 5.95 -0.51
C GLU A 193 9.28 5.20 -0.51
N MET A 194 10.22 5.66 0.32
CA MET A 194 11.37 4.83 0.66
C MET A 194 10.89 3.77 1.65
N ASN A 195 10.95 2.52 1.21
CA ASN A 195 10.78 1.35 2.07
C ASN A 195 12.01 1.25 2.99
N VAL A 196 12.11 2.17 3.95
CA VAL A 196 13.12 2.09 5.01
C VAL A 196 12.54 1.19 6.07
N GLN A 197 12.91 -0.09 6.03
CA GLN A 197 12.84 -0.92 7.24
C GLN A 197 13.82 -0.33 8.26
N GLY A 198 13.31 0.52 9.15
CA GLY A 198 14.10 1.25 10.15
C GLY A 198 13.26 2.33 10.83
N LEU A 199 13.66 2.72 12.05
CA LEU A 199 12.89 3.55 13.00
C LEU A 199 12.06 4.65 12.32
N VAL A 200 10.75 4.59 12.54
CA VAL A 200 9.79 5.61 12.11
C VAL A 200 10.16 6.95 12.74
N ARG A 201 10.26 8.01 11.92
CA ARG A 201 10.54 9.39 12.39
C ARG A 201 9.42 9.86 13.34
N LEU A 202 9.78 10.55 14.44
CA LEU A 202 8.81 11.10 15.41
C LEU A 202 7.77 12.04 14.78
N GLU A 203 8.11 12.70 13.67
CA GLU A 203 7.18 13.56 12.93
C GLU A 203 5.96 12.78 12.39
N THR A 204 6.17 11.53 11.97
CA THR A 204 5.10 10.64 11.52
C THR A 204 4.15 10.31 12.67
N PHE A 205 4.68 10.07 13.87
CA PHE A 205 3.87 9.88 15.08
C PHE A 205 3.02 11.11 15.41
N VAL A 206 3.54 12.32 15.21
CA VAL A 206 2.78 13.56 15.42
C VAL A 206 1.64 13.69 14.41
N LYS A 207 1.88 13.34 13.13
CA LYS A 207 0.82 13.31 12.10
C LYS A 207 -0.28 12.31 12.45
N TYR A 208 0.08 11.09 12.87
CA TYR A 208 -0.90 10.09 13.34
C TYR A 208 -1.65 10.57 14.59
N SER A 209 -0.96 11.13 15.57
CA SER A 209 -1.59 11.67 16.77
C SER A 209 -2.59 12.78 16.45
N LYS A 210 -2.28 13.66 15.49
CA LYS A 210 -3.20 14.72 15.06
C LYS A 210 -4.43 14.18 14.32
N ALA A 211 -4.28 13.11 13.52
CA ALA A 211 -5.39 12.45 12.83
C ALA A 211 -6.31 11.68 13.79
N MET A 212 -5.75 11.11 14.87
CA MET A 212 -6.47 10.35 15.89
C MET A 212 -7.19 11.24 16.92
N GLY A 213 -7.34 12.55 16.64
CA GLY A 213 -8.01 13.53 17.51
C GLY A 213 -7.10 14.25 18.51
N GLY A 214 -5.78 14.17 18.31
CA GLY A 214 -4.77 14.96 19.01
C GLY A 214 -4.12 14.26 20.22
N VAL A 215 -3.06 14.87 20.74
CA VAL A 215 -2.28 14.36 21.89
C VAL A 215 -3.14 14.19 23.15
N TRP A 216 -4.23 14.96 23.28
CA TRP A 216 -5.16 14.90 24.41
C TRP A 216 -5.82 13.53 24.58
N ILE A 217 -6.13 12.83 23.49
CA ILE A 217 -6.71 11.48 23.56
C ILE A 217 -5.68 10.48 24.11
N GLY A 218 -4.42 10.61 23.69
CA GLY A 218 -3.32 9.81 24.24
C GLY A 218 -3.11 10.06 25.74
N VAL A 219 -3.16 11.32 26.18
CA VAL A 219 -3.09 11.68 27.61
C VAL A 219 -4.29 11.12 28.38
N ALA A 220 -5.51 11.22 27.84
CA ALA A 220 -6.71 10.67 28.46
C ALA A 220 -6.64 9.15 28.63
N LEU A 221 -6.15 8.43 27.61
CA LEU A 221 -5.93 6.97 27.68
C LEU A 221 -4.85 6.61 28.71
N LEU A 222 -3.78 7.41 28.84
CA LEU A 222 -2.73 7.18 29.83
C LEU A 222 -3.23 7.40 31.26
N VAL A 223 -4.00 8.46 31.50
CA VAL A 223 -4.64 8.72 32.80
C VAL A 223 -5.61 7.60 33.17
N LEU A 224 -6.44 7.17 32.22
CA LEU A 224 -7.37 6.05 32.41
C LEU A 224 -6.63 4.74 32.68
N TYR A 225 -5.50 4.50 32.01
CA TYR A 225 -4.62 3.36 32.30
C TYR A 225 -4.05 3.43 33.72
N ALA A 226 -3.46 4.57 34.12
CA ALA A 226 -2.90 4.76 35.44
C ALA A 226 -3.94 4.56 36.56
N ALA A 227 -5.16 5.08 36.35
CA ALA A 227 -6.29 4.90 37.26
C ALA A 227 -6.68 3.42 37.45
N THR A 228 -6.55 2.59 36.40
CA THR A 228 -6.78 1.14 36.52
C THR A 228 -5.62 0.36 37.14
N GLN A 229 -4.37 0.83 37.02
CA GLN A 229 -3.20 0.12 37.54
C GLN A 229 -2.98 0.37 39.05
N ALA A 230 -3.31 1.56 39.55
CA ALA A 230 -3.08 1.88 40.95
C ALA A 230 -3.81 0.93 41.94
N PRO A 231 -5.10 0.59 41.75
CA PRO A 231 -5.78 -0.37 42.63
C PRO A 231 -5.22 -1.79 42.54
N VAL A 232 -4.70 -2.19 41.37
CA VAL A 232 -4.06 -3.50 41.18
C VAL A 232 -2.78 -3.59 42.01
N LEU A 233 -1.93 -2.56 41.95
CA LEU A 233 -0.71 -2.49 42.76
C LEU A 233 -1.01 -2.46 44.25
N VAL A 234 -2.04 -1.73 44.67
CA VAL A 234 -2.51 -1.71 46.07
C VAL A 234 -2.97 -3.09 46.51
N THR A 235 -3.72 -3.81 45.65
CA THR A 235 -4.21 -5.16 45.96
C THR A 235 -3.05 -6.16 46.10
N ILE A 236 -2.05 -6.08 45.21
CA ILE A 236 -0.85 -6.93 45.28
C ILE A 236 -0.03 -6.62 46.54
N ALA A 237 0.20 -5.34 46.85
CA ALA A 237 0.94 -4.93 48.04
C ALA A 237 0.20 -5.31 49.33
N PHE A 238 -1.14 -5.23 49.32
CA PHE A 238 -1.97 -5.65 50.44
C PHE A 238 -1.93 -7.17 50.64
N LEU A 239 -2.04 -7.96 49.56
CA LEU A 239 -1.91 -9.42 49.61
C LEU A 239 -0.54 -9.85 50.12
N GLY A 240 0.54 -9.16 49.72
CA GLY A 240 1.88 -9.40 50.24
C GLY A 240 1.94 -9.23 51.76
N ARG A 241 1.47 -8.09 52.27
CA ARG A 241 1.40 -7.83 53.73
C ARG A 241 0.45 -8.77 54.47
N TRP A 242 -0.61 -9.23 53.82
CA TRP A 242 -1.56 -10.17 54.40
C TRP A 242 -0.95 -11.58 54.53
N SER A 243 -0.16 -12.00 53.54
CA SER A 243 0.53 -13.30 53.55
C SER A 243 1.53 -13.45 54.71
N GLU A 244 2.03 -12.34 55.27
CA GLU A 244 2.97 -12.33 56.39
C GLU A 244 2.28 -12.42 57.77
N ARG A 245 0.95 -12.31 57.85
CA ARG A 245 0.19 -12.36 59.12
C ARG A 245 -0.10 -13.79 59.58
N SER A 246 -0.38 -13.94 60.88
CA SER A 246 -0.69 -15.22 61.54
C SER A 246 -1.94 -15.91 60.92
N PRO A 247 -2.00 -17.26 60.85
CA PRO A 247 -3.10 -18.00 60.22
C PRO A 247 -4.49 -17.73 60.82
N GLU A 248 -4.56 -17.28 62.07
CA GLU A 248 -5.82 -16.94 62.76
C GLU A 248 -6.39 -15.58 62.28
N ASP A 249 -5.52 -14.59 62.03
CA ASP A 249 -5.91 -13.28 61.51
C ASP A 249 -6.31 -13.32 60.02
N GLN A 250 -5.78 -14.30 59.28
CA GLN A 250 -6.08 -14.50 57.86
C GLN A 250 -7.54 -14.93 57.61
N LYS A 251 -8.19 -15.56 58.60
CA LYS A 251 -9.58 -16.05 58.49
C LYS A 251 -10.63 -15.00 58.85
N SER A 252 -10.23 -13.78 59.21
CA SER A 252 -11.17 -12.71 59.57
C SER A 252 -12.03 -12.29 58.38
N ALA A 253 -13.36 -12.27 58.59
CA ALA A 253 -14.33 -11.94 57.56
C ALA A 253 -14.16 -10.52 57.00
N ASP A 254 -13.68 -9.59 57.83
CA ASP A 254 -13.44 -8.19 57.45
C ASP A 254 -12.33 -8.05 56.39
N ILE A 255 -11.26 -8.85 56.50
CA ILE A 255 -10.14 -8.81 55.55
C ILE A 255 -10.55 -9.46 54.23
N ILE A 256 -11.30 -10.56 54.27
CA ILE A 256 -11.84 -11.22 53.08
C ILE A 256 -12.80 -10.26 52.35
N GLY A 257 -13.66 -9.56 53.08
CA GLY A 257 -14.56 -8.53 52.52
C GLY A 257 -13.80 -7.39 51.84
N LEU A 258 -12.69 -6.94 52.43
CA LEU A 258 -11.85 -5.89 51.85
C LEU A 258 -11.17 -6.35 50.55
N VAL A 259 -10.64 -7.57 50.50
CA VAL A 259 -10.01 -8.14 49.28
C VAL A 259 -11.03 -8.33 48.16
N VAL A 260 -12.22 -8.86 48.47
CA VAL A 260 -13.31 -9.02 47.50
C VAL A 260 -13.79 -7.66 47.00
N GLY A 261 -13.89 -6.65 47.89
CA GLY A 261 -14.24 -5.28 47.52
C GLY A 261 -13.22 -4.62 46.57
N LEU A 262 -11.92 -4.75 46.88
CA LEU A 262 -10.85 -4.24 46.01
C LEU A 262 -10.82 -4.97 44.66
N GLY A 263 -11.01 -6.29 44.64
CA GLY A 263 -11.11 -7.07 43.41
C GLY A 263 -12.28 -6.65 42.53
N SER A 264 -13.46 -6.42 43.13
CA SER A 264 -14.64 -5.93 42.41
C SER A 264 -14.44 -4.51 41.86
N LEU A 265 -13.78 -3.63 42.62
CA LEU A 265 -13.40 -2.29 42.16
C LEU A 265 -12.44 -2.33 40.95
N VAL A 266 -11.48 -3.24 40.96
CA VAL A 266 -10.57 -3.44 39.81
C VAL A 266 -11.34 -3.89 38.56
N LEU A 267 -12.24 -4.88 38.71
CA LEU A 267 -13.03 -5.40 37.60
C LEU A 267 -13.94 -4.33 36.99
N THR A 268 -14.63 -3.56 37.83
CA THR A 268 -15.51 -2.47 37.38
C THR A 268 -14.74 -1.35 36.67
N LEU A 269 -13.61 -0.92 37.21
CA LEU A 269 -12.75 0.08 36.56
C LEU A 269 -12.17 -0.41 35.23
N SER A 270 -11.82 -1.70 35.14
CA SER A 270 -11.35 -2.32 33.90
C SER A 270 -12.43 -2.35 32.81
N LEU A 271 -13.68 -2.66 33.18
CA LEU A 271 -14.84 -2.61 32.28
C LEU A 271 -15.10 -1.19 31.78
N ILE A 272 -15.12 -0.21 32.69
CA ILE A 272 -15.30 1.21 32.34
C ILE A 272 -14.20 1.65 31.37
N ARG A 273 -12.94 1.29 31.63
CA ARG A 273 -11.83 1.59 30.73
C ARG A 273 -12.04 0.99 29.34
N THR A 274 -12.44 -0.27 29.26
CA THR A 274 -12.64 -0.99 27.99
C THR A 274 -13.73 -0.32 27.13
N ILE A 275 -14.84 0.07 27.77
CA ILE A 275 -15.94 0.78 27.09
C ILE A 275 -15.49 2.17 26.65
N ALA A 276 -14.78 2.91 27.50
CA ALA A 276 -14.27 4.24 27.18
C ALA A 276 -13.26 4.20 26.02
N SER A 277 -12.32 3.25 26.02
CA SER A 277 -11.35 3.10 24.92
C SER A 277 -12.02 2.76 23.59
N PHE A 278 -13.08 1.94 23.60
CA PHE A 278 -13.83 1.60 22.39
C PHE A 278 -14.63 2.79 21.83
N ARG A 279 -14.98 3.77 22.67
CA ARG A 279 -15.68 4.99 22.24
C ARG A 279 -14.73 6.10 21.77
N LEU A 280 -13.48 6.07 22.24
CA LEU A 280 -12.44 7.06 21.94
C LEU A 280 -11.58 6.68 20.72
N THR A 281 -11.61 5.42 20.29
CA THR A 281 -10.91 4.89 19.11
C THR A 281 -11.88 4.80 17.94
#